data_AF-A0A538U3N1-F1
#
_entry.id   AF-A0A538U3N1-F1
#
_cell.length_a   1.000
_cell.length_b   1.000
_cell.length_c   1.000
_cell.angle_alpha   90.00
_cell.angle_beta   90.00
_cell.angle_gamma   90.00
#
_symmetry.space_group_name_H-M   'P 1'
#
loop_
_entity.id
_entity.type
_entity.pdbx_description
1 polymer ?
#
loop_
_entity_poly.entity_id
_entity_poly.type
_entity_poly.pdbx_seq_one_letter_code
_entity_poly.pdbx_strand_id
1 'polypeptide(L)'
;MSQEGFSGRRERTGDLSGSNLMNARAPAAETVGLPSLIASIAVLLRSGGVITAGDVAALRRMDPRYPEAAFFKLEGLVLDAHLPGAADARAELETRWAAIVTGLAHLRTLHESGMRLGDVLADAQYSELRFARLVRADADRLADELPTLARFLAAKGTPVDWTGAAQLILSAGGPNDEPVRRHLARDYYGSLARKESR
;
A
#
# COMPACT_ATOMS: atom_id res chain seq x y z
N MET A 1 66.68 -48.84 -34.59
CA MET A 1 67.03 -47.43 -34.89
C MET A 1 66.25 -46.55 -33.94
N SER A 2 67.01 -45.81 -33.13
CA SER A 2 66.77 -44.67 -32.23
C SER A 2 65.32 -44.22 -31.94
N GLN A 3 64.87 -44.06 -30.67
CA GLN A 3 65.31 -43.07 -29.63
C GLN A 3 65.20 -41.63 -30.18
N GLU A 4 64.60 -40.60 -29.58
CA GLU A 4 64.12 -40.19 -28.24
C GLU A 4 62.97 -39.16 -28.50
N GLY A 5 62.17 -38.62 -27.59
CA GLY A 5 62.39 -38.40 -26.17
C GLY A 5 61.17 -37.74 -25.52
N PHE A 6 61.16 -37.96 -24.21
CA PHE A 6 60.21 -37.56 -23.17
C PHE A 6 60.58 -36.15 -22.66
N SER A 7 59.63 -35.25 -22.36
CA SER A 7 59.74 -34.35 -21.18
C SER A 7 58.54 -33.41 -20.97
N GLY A 8 58.04 -33.38 -19.73
CA GLY A 8 57.58 -32.16 -19.04
C GLY A 8 56.07 -31.89 -19.04
N ARG A 9 55.25 -32.51 -18.16
CA ARG A 9 55.02 -32.19 -16.72
C ARG A 9 54.18 -30.92 -16.44
N ARG A 10 52.91 -31.19 -16.09
CA ARG A 10 52.06 -30.71 -14.96
C ARG A 10 51.62 -29.24 -14.82
N GLU A 11 50.32 -29.16 -14.52
CA GLU A 11 49.62 -28.34 -13.52
C GLU A 11 49.59 -26.83 -13.72
N ARG A 12 48.40 -26.30 -14.06
CA ARG A 12 47.61 -25.41 -13.19
C ARG A 12 46.32 -24.93 -13.90
N THR A 13 45.16 -25.35 -13.38
CA THR A 13 44.17 -24.51 -12.64
C THR A 13 43.53 -23.40 -13.48
N GLY A 14 42.20 -23.44 -13.61
CA GLY A 14 41.45 -22.29 -14.10
C GLY A 14 40.06 -22.65 -14.62
N ASP A 15 39.18 -22.93 -13.69
CA ASP A 15 37.72 -22.89 -13.81
C ASP A 15 37.26 -21.72 -14.71
N LEU A 16 36.49 -22.00 -15.78
CA LEU A 16 35.76 -20.99 -16.56
C LEU A 16 34.29 -20.98 -16.14
N SER A 17 34.07 -20.90 -14.83
CA SER A 17 32.86 -20.35 -14.23
C SER A 17 33.18 -18.91 -13.84
N GLY A 18 32.64 -17.95 -14.58
CA GLY A 18 33.08 -16.55 -14.49
C GLY A 18 32.08 -15.58 -15.09
N SER A 19 30.93 -15.48 -14.43
CA SER A 19 29.99 -14.37 -14.43
C SER A 19 30.60 -13.01 -14.80
N ASN A 20 30.17 -12.41 -15.91
CA ASN A 20 30.03 -10.95 -15.99
C ASN A 20 29.20 -10.51 -17.21
N LEU A 21 27.87 -10.60 -17.08
CA LEU A 21 26.94 -9.73 -17.80
C LEU A 21 26.28 -8.81 -16.76
N MET A 22 27.10 -7.89 -16.25
CA MET A 22 26.66 -6.73 -15.49
C MET A 22 25.81 -5.82 -16.40
N ASN A 23 24.57 -5.61 -15.95
CA ASN A 23 23.88 -4.32 -15.94
C ASN A 23 23.79 -3.52 -17.25
N ALA A 24 22.83 -3.89 -18.10
CA ALA A 24 21.99 -2.88 -18.73
C ALA A 24 20.82 -2.57 -17.78
N ARG A 25 21.09 -1.75 -16.75
CA ARG A 25 20.07 -1.21 -15.84
C ARG A 25 19.14 -0.34 -16.67
N ALA A 26 17.92 -0.82 -16.93
CA ALA A 26 16.82 0.01 -17.39
C ALA A 26 16.73 1.27 -16.48
N PRO A 27 16.44 2.45 -17.03
CA PRO A 27 16.44 3.68 -16.26
C PRO A 27 15.49 3.53 -15.06
N ALA A 28 16.01 3.85 -13.87
CA ALA A 28 15.24 3.88 -12.65
C ALA A 28 14.15 4.94 -12.80
N ALA A 29 12.97 4.53 -13.26
CA ALA A 29 11.75 5.28 -13.03
C ALA A 29 11.67 5.46 -11.52
N GLU A 30 11.77 6.70 -11.06
CA GLU A 30 11.62 7.06 -9.67
C GLU A 30 10.27 6.51 -9.19
N THR A 31 10.30 5.40 -8.43
CA THR A 31 9.07 4.74 -8.01
C THR A 31 8.33 5.69 -7.09
N VAL A 32 7.20 6.22 -7.58
CA VAL A 32 6.33 7.12 -6.82
C VAL A 32 6.07 6.49 -5.45
N GLY A 33 6.49 7.18 -4.40
CA GLY A 33 6.28 6.71 -3.03
C GLY A 33 4.80 6.60 -2.72
N LEU A 34 4.42 5.65 -1.83
CA LEU A 34 3.02 5.43 -1.44
C LEU A 34 2.29 6.73 -1.01
N PRO A 35 2.88 7.65 -0.21
CA PRO A 35 2.20 8.91 0.13
C PRO A 35 1.84 9.75 -1.11
N SER A 36 2.76 9.85 -2.08
CA SER A 36 2.54 10.59 -3.33
C SER A 36 1.46 9.94 -4.20
N LEU A 37 1.41 8.60 -4.20
CA LEU A 37 0.39 7.85 -4.92
C LEU A 37 -1.01 8.05 -4.30
N ILE A 38 -1.12 7.99 -2.96
CA ILE A 38 -2.36 8.26 -2.22
C ILE A 38 -2.83 9.71 -2.46
N ALA A 39 -1.91 10.68 -2.39
CA ALA A 39 -2.23 12.07 -2.68
C ALA A 39 -2.73 12.24 -4.13
N SER A 40 -2.10 11.57 -5.09
CA SER A 40 -2.49 11.60 -6.51
C SER A 40 -3.90 11.03 -6.72
N ILE A 41 -4.24 9.91 -6.07
CA ILE A 41 -5.59 9.35 -6.09
C ILE A 41 -6.61 10.33 -5.47
N ALA A 42 -6.28 10.92 -4.32
CA ALA A 42 -7.14 11.90 -3.67
C ALA A 42 -7.40 13.14 -4.56
N VAL A 43 -6.39 13.58 -5.33
CA VAL A 43 -6.53 14.63 -6.34
C VAL A 43 -7.51 14.21 -7.44
N LEU A 44 -7.37 13.00 -8.00
CA LEU A 44 -8.27 12.51 -9.05
C LEU A 44 -9.74 12.47 -8.58
N LEU A 45 -9.97 12.01 -7.35
CA LEU A 45 -11.31 11.90 -6.76
C LEU A 45 -11.97 13.25 -6.45
N ARG A 46 -11.21 14.33 -6.28
CA ARG A 46 -11.75 15.67 -5.95
C ARG A 46 -11.90 16.60 -7.15
N SER A 47 -11.03 16.48 -8.15
CA SER A 47 -10.86 17.50 -9.19
C SER A 47 -12.05 17.60 -10.14
N GLY A 48 -12.78 16.50 -10.35
CA GLY A 48 -13.81 16.42 -11.38
C GLY A 48 -13.19 16.46 -12.78
N GLY A 49 -13.43 15.44 -13.60
CA GLY A 49 -12.83 15.36 -14.93
C GLY A 49 -12.92 13.94 -15.44
N VAL A 50 -11.75 13.30 -15.64
CA VAL A 50 -11.70 11.89 -16.04
C VAL A 50 -12.47 11.03 -15.05
N ILE A 51 -12.24 11.21 -13.75
CA ILE A 51 -13.09 10.63 -12.70
C ILE A 51 -14.27 11.57 -12.44
N THR A 52 -15.49 11.08 -12.69
CA THR A 52 -16.72 11.84 -12.57
C THR A 52 -17.31 11.75 -11.17
N ALA A 53 -18.28 12.62 -10.84
CA ALA A 53 -19.02 12.50 -9.57
C ALA A 53 -19.78 11.16 -9.45
N GLY A 54 -20.26 10.62 -10.59
CA GLY A 54 -20.88 9.30 -10.65
C GLY A 54 -19.90 8.17 -10.33
N ASP A 55 -18.67 8.24 -10.88
CA ASP A 55 -17.60 7.29 -10.57
C ASP A 55 -17.27 7.30 -9.08
N VAL A 56 -17.11 8.49 -8.47
CA VAL A 56 -16.85 8.62 -7.03
C VAL A 56 -18.01 8.05 -6.20
N ALA A 57 -19.26 8.23 -6.64
CA ALA A 57 -20.42 7.64 -5.97
C ALA A 57 -20.50 6.11 -6.11
N ALA A 58 -20.03 5.55 -7.23
CA ALA A 58 -19.87 4.10 -7.39
C ALA A 58 -18.79 3.56 -6.45
N LEU A 59 -17.60 4.18 -6.43
CA LEU A 59 -16.49 3.79 -5.55
C LEU A 59 -16.88 3.77 -4.07
N ARG A 60 -17.74 4.69 -3.60
CA ARG A 60 -18.23 4.69 -2.21
C ARG A 60 -19.14 3.51 -1.85
N ARG A 61 -19.79 2.90 -2.84
CA ARG A 61 -20.80 1.84 -2.63
C ARG A 61 -20.28 0.45 -2.97
N MET A 62 -19.19 0.40 -3.74
CA MET A 62 -18.50 -0.81 -4.16
C MET A 62 -18.05 -1.65 -2.95
N ASP A 63 -18.24 -2.96 -3.07
CA ASP A 63 -17.55 -3.94 -2.23
C ASP A 63 -16.12 -4.13 -2.76
N PRO A 64 -15.07 -3.86 -1.97
CA PRO A 64 -13.69 -3.99 -2.43
C PRO A 64 -13.30 -5.35 -2.99
N ARG A 65 -14.00 -6.43 -2.61
CA ARG A 65 -13.74 -7.80 -3.12
C ARG A 65 -14.26 -8.02 -4.53
N TYR A 66 -15.12 -7.13 -5.00
CA TYR A 66 -15.71 -7.16 -6.33
C TYR A 66 -15.52 -5.80 -6.99
N PRO A 67 -14.28 -5.45 -7.40
CA PRO A 67 -14.02 -4.15 -7.99
C PRO A 67 -14.88 -3.89 -9.23
N GLU A 68 -15.44 -2.68 -9.31
CA GLU A 68 -16.34 -2.26 -10.39
C GLU A 68 -15.62 -1.39 -11.44
N ALA A 69 -16.32 -1.05 -12.53
CA ALA A 69 -15.77 -0.26 -13.64
C ALA A 69 -15.12 1.07 -13.20
N ALA A 70 -15.66 1.74 -12.18
CA ALA A 70 -15.09 2.97 -11.65
C ALA A 70 -13.71 2.76 -11.01
N PHE A 71 -13.47 1.59 -10.39
CA PHE A 71 -12.16 1.22 -9.87
C PHE A 71 -11.18 0.95 -11.01
N PHE A 72 -11.53 0.11 -11.98
CA PHE A 72 -10.63 -0.19 -13.11
C PHE A 72 -10.24 1.04 -13.93
N LYS A 73 -11.15 2.00 -14.04
CA LYS A 73 -10.86 3.31 -14.64
C LYS A 73 -9.78 4.08 -13.87
N LEU A 74 -9.83 4.07 -12.53
CA LEU A 74 -8.82 4.69 -11.68
C LEU A 74 -7.51 3.90 -11.73
N GLU A 75 -7.59 2.57 -11.73
CA GLU A 75 -6.46 1.68 -11.82
C GLU A 75 -5.63 1.94 -13.09
N GLY A 76 -6.27 1.99 -14.25
CA GLY A 76 -5.60 2.28 -15.52
C GLY A 76 -4.97 3.68 -15.60
N LEU A 77 -5.40 4.63 -14.75
CA LEU A 77 -4.84 5.97 -14.71
C LEU A 77 -3.60 6.09 -13.83
N VAL A 78 -3.52 5.32 -12.73
CA VAL A 78 -2.53 5.60 -11.67
C VAL A 78 -1.98 4.35 -10.96
N LEU A 79 -2.58 3.17 -11.10
CA LEU A 79 -2.16 1.95 -10.40
C LEU A 79 -1.57 0.88 -11.30
N ASP A 80 -1.86 0.85 -12.60
CA ASP A 80 -1.48 -0.29 -13.47
C ASP A 80 0.03 -0.60 -13.42
N ALA A 81 0.88 0.43 -13.40
CA ALA A 81 2.34 0.28 -13.28
C ALA A 81 2.81 -0.30 -11.92
N HIS A 82 1.92 -0.37 -10.92
CA HIS A 82 2.20 -0.85 -9.56
C HIS A 82 1.58 -2.23 -9.27
N LEU A 83 0.81 -2.80 -10.22
CA LEU A 83 0.19 -4.10 -10.06
C LEU A 83 1.04 -5.21 -10.70
N PRO A 84 1.07 -6.42 -10.09
CA PRO A 84 1.77 -7.55 -10.68
C PRO A 84 1.06 -8.04 -11.96
N GLY A 85 1.81 -8.66 -12.86
CA GLY A 85 1.25 -9.26 -14.07
C GLY A 85 0.56 -10.61 -13.84
N ALA A 86 0.85 -11.31 -12.74
CA ALA A 86 0.26 -12.61 -12.42
C ALA A 86 -1.18 -12.45 -11.91
N ALA A 87 -2.13 -13.18 -12.50
CA ALA A 87 -3.56 -12.99 -12.27
C ALA A 87 -3.99 -13.06 -10.79
N ASP A 88 -3.57 -14.10 -10.05
CA ASP A 88 -3.99 -14.27 -8.65
C ASP A 88 -3.43 -13.18 -7.74
N ALA A 89 -2.13 -12.87 -7.88
CA ALA A 89 -1.47 -11.80 -7.13
C ALA A 89 -2.05 -10.43 -7.49
N ARG A 90 -2.51 -10.26 -8.74
CA ARG A 90 -3.16 -9.03 -9.20
C ARG A 90 -4.53 -8.88 -8.55
N ALA A 91 -5.37 -9.91 -8.58
CA ALA A 91 -6.71 -9.87 -7.99
C ALA A 91 -6.69 -9.60 -6.47
N GLU A 92 -5.73 -10.20 -5.76
CA GLU A 92 -5.52 -9.93 -4.34
C GLU A 92 -5.15 -8.45 -4.10
N LEU A 93 -4.22 -7.92 -4.88
CA LEU A 93 -3.76 -6.55 -4.73
C LEU A 93 -4.81 -5.53 -5.19
N GLU A 94 -5.60 -5.84 -6.22
CA GLU A 94 -6.77 -5.08 -6.65
C GLU A 94 -7.79 -4.95 -5.51
N THR A 95 -8.08 -6.04 -4.79
CA THR A 95 -8.97 -6.01 -3.61
C THR A 95 -8.46 -5.04 -2.54
N ARG A 96 -7.15 -5.09 -2.25
CA ARG A 96 -6.52 -4.20 -1.27
C ARG A 96 -6.60 -2.73 -1.71
N TRP A 97 -6.32 -2.45 -2.98
CA TRP A 97 -6.44 -1.09 -3.54
C TRP A 97 -7.87 -0.61 -3.61
N ALA A 98 -8.83 -1.47 -3.93
CA ALA A 98 -10.23 -1.14 -3.94
C ALA A 98 -10.69 -0.65 -2.56
N ALA A 99 -10.26 -1.30 -1.47
CA ALA A 99 -10.59 -0.86 -0.11
C ALA A 99 -9.99 0.52 0.23
N ILE A 100 -8.75 0.77 -0.21
CA ILE A 100 -8.08 2.07 -0.05
C ILE A 100 -8.85 3.17 -0.80
N VAL A 101 -9.19 2.92 -2.07
CA VAL A 101 -9.90 3.85 -2.95
C VAL A 101 -11.31 4.12 -2.44
N THR A 102 -12.04 3.11 -1.97
CA THR A 102 -13.35 3.29 -1.32
C THR A 102 -13.22 4.21 -0.10
N GLY A 103 -12.18 4.03 0.71
CA GLY A 103 -11.88 4.92 1.84
C GLY A 103 -11.62 6.37 1.40
N LEU A 104 -10.76 6.58 0.41
CA LEU A 104 -10.48 7.90 -0.16
C LEU A 104 -11.72 8.54 -0.79
N ALA A 105 -12.58 7.75 -1.43
CA ALA A 105 -13.83 8.24 -2.02
C ALA A 105 -14.80 8.76 -0.95
N HIS A 106 -14.83 8.15 0.24
CA HIS A 106 -15.57 8.66 1.40
C HIS A 106 -14.96 9.94 1.96
N LEU A 107 -13.64 9.97 2.16
CA LEU A 107 -12.95 11.12 2.74
C LEU A 107 -12.94 12.35 1.82
N ARG A 108 -12.80 12.14 0.50
CA ARG A 108 -12.66 13.19 -0.52
C ARG A 108 -11.64 14.27 -0.14
N THR A 109 -12.13 15.40 0.37
CA THR A 109 -11.38 16.60 0.75
C THR A 109 -10.79 16.51 2.15
N LEU A 110 -11.07 15.42 2.88
CA LEU A 110 -10.55 15.16 4.21
C LEU A 110 -9.24 14.36 4.19
N HIS A 111 -8.71 14.02 3.01
CA HIS A 111 -7.33 13.53 2.94
C HIS A 111 -6.35 14.70 3.09
N GLU A 112 -5.56 14.69 4.16
CA GLU A 112 -4.57 15.72 4.47
C GLU A 112 -3.26 15.05 4.89
N SER A 113 -2.16 15.37 4.21
CA SER A 113 -0.85 14.76 4.51
C SER A 113 -0.35 15.17 5.89
N GLY A 114 0.31 14.23 6.59
CA GLY A 114 0.90 14.48 7.91
C GLY A 114 -0.06 14.34 9.10
N MET A 115 -1.38 14.24 8.86
CA MET A 115 -2.38 13.97 9.90
C MET A 115 -2.44 12.47 10.20
N ARG A 116 -1.47 11.97 10.98
CA ARG A 116 -1.27 10.53 11.20
C ARG A 116 -2.52 9.82 11.71
N LEU A 117 -2.88 8.71 11.07
CA LEU A 117 -4.12 7.97 11.32
C LEU A 117 -4.31 7.61 12.80
N GLY A 118 -3.27 7.12 13.49
CA GLY A 118 -3.36 6.73 14.89
C GLY A 118 -3.71 7.91 15.81
N ASP A 119 -3.02 9.04 15.65
CA ASP A 119 -3.31 10.27 16.41
C ASP A 119 -4.74 10.77 16.13
N VAL A 120 -5.11 10.84 14.85
CA VAL A 120 -6.44 11.30 14.40
C VAL A 120 -7.56 10.42 14.96
N LEU A 121 -7.37 9.11 15.01
CA LEU A 121 -8.38 8.20 15.58
C LEU A 121 -8.56 8.40 17.09
N ALA A 122 -7.47 8.64 17.82
CA ALA A 122 -7.56 8.99 19.23
C ALA A 122 -8.25 10.36 19.43
N ASP A 123 -7.95 11.34 18.57
CA ASP A 123 -8.58 12.68 18.52
C ASP A 123 -10.07 12.62 18.23
N ALA A 124 -10.48 11.78 17.28
CA ALA A 124 -11.87 11.56 16.93
C ALA A 124 -12.65 10.70 17.94
N GLN A 125 -12.03 10.29 19.06
CA GLN A 125 -12.60 9.39 20.07
C GLN A 125 -13.04 8.04 19.47
N TYR A 126 -12.27 7.52 18.52
CA TYR A 126 -12.49 6.16 18.01
C TYR A 126 -12.28 5.18 19.17
N SER A 127 -13.23 4.26 19.37
CA SER A 127 -13.20 3.31 20.49
C SER A 127 -11.94 2.45 20.47
N GLU A 128 -11.29 2.30 21.64
CA GLU A 128 -10.13 1.42 21.80
C GLU A 128 -10.43 -0.02 21.38
N LEU A 129 -11.62 -0.52 21.69
CA LEU A 129 -12.05 -1.87 21.28
C LEU A 129 -12.10 -2.00 19.75
N ARG A 130 -12.63 -0.99 19.05
CA ARG A 130 -12.68 -0.99 17.58
C ARG A 130 -11.29 -0.81 16.99
N PHE A 131 -10.45 0.01 17.61
CA PHE A 131 -9.05 0.18 17.21
C PHE A 131 -8.26 -1.14 17.35
N ALA A 132 -8.39 -1.83 18.48
CA ALA A 132 -7.73 -3.12 18.69
C ALA A 132 -8.19 -4.19 17.68
N ARG A 133 -9.46 -4.15 17.25
CA ARG A 133 -9.97 -5.00 16.17
C ARG A 133 -9.34 -4.65 14.82
N LEU A 134 -9.30 -3.36 14.46
CA LEU A 134 -8.68 -2.88 13.22
C LEU A 134 -7.21 -3.30 13.12
N VAL A 135 -6.42 -3.08 14.18
CA VAL A 135 -4.98 -3.40 14.18
C VAL A 135 -4.72 -4.91 14.18
N ARG A 136 -5.69 -5.77 14.48
CA ARG A 136 -5.56 -7.24 14.39
C ARG A 136 -6.20 -7.85 13.15
N ALA A 137 -6.88 -7.05 12.33
CA ALA A 137 -7.57 -7.54 11.14
C ALA A 137 -6.55 -8.01 10.08
N ASP A 138 -6.79 -9.19 9.51
CA ASP A 138 -6.11 -9.67 8.31
C ASP A 138 -6.55 -8.87 7.07
N ALA A 139 -5.94 -9.15 5.91
CA ALA A 139 -6.24 -8.43 4.67
C ALA A 139 -7.74 -8.50 4.30
N ASP A 140 -8.35 -9.67 4.47
CA ASP A 140 -9.77 -9.90 4.15
C ASP A 140 -10.70 -9.06 5.02
N ARG A 141 -10.44 -8.98 6.33
CA ARG A 141 -11.21 -8.13 7.24
C ARG A 141 -10.92 -6.64 7.05
N LEU A 142 -9.69 -6.28 6.70
CA LEU A 142 -9.33 -4.89 6.42
C LEU A 142 -10.09 -4.34 5.20
N ALA A 143 -10.46 -5.20 4.24
CA ALA A 143 -11.32 -4.82 3.12
C ALA A 143 -12.69 -4.27 3.59
N ASP A 144 -13.23 -4.72 4.74
CA ASP A 144 -14.47 -4.17 5.32
C ASP A 144 -14.23 -3.02 6.30
N GLU A 145 -13.17 -3.15 7.11
CA GLU A 145 -12.88 -2.21 8.19
C GLU A 145 -12.43 -0.85 7.66
N LEU A 146 -11.65 -0.79 6.57
CA LEU A 146 -11.16 0.48 6.03
C LEU A 146 -12.29 1.37 5.47
N PRO A 147 -13.23 0.88 4.62
CA PRO A 147 -14.40 1.66 4.24
C PRO A 147 -15.23 2.12 5.45
N THR A 148 -15.37 1.28 6.47
CA THR A 148 -16.10 1.61 7.69
C THR A 148 -15.43 2.72 8.50
N LEU A 149 -14.10 2.65 8.64
CA LEU A 149 -13.28 3.66 9.29
C LEU A 149 -13.35 5.01 8.56
N ALA A 150 -13.26 4.98 7.23
CA ALA A 150 -13.35 6.18 6.40
C ALA A 150 -14.71 6.87 6.56
N ARG A 151 -15.81 6.11 6.58
CA ARG A 151 -17.16 6.64 6.84
C ARG A 151 -17.26 7.28 8.23
N PHE A 152 -16.66 6.66 9.25
CA PHE A 152 -16.61 7.24 10.60
C PHE A 152 -15.89 8.59 10.61
N LEU A 153 -14.69 8.67 10.02
CA LEU A 153 -13.91 9.90 9.96
C LEU A 153 -14.59 10.99 9.10
N ALA A 154 -15.19 10.60 7.98
CA ALA A 154 -15.96 11.50 7.14
C ALA A 154 -17.18 12.08 7.89
N ALA A 155 -17.90 11.26 8.64
CA ALA A 155 -19.02 11.71 9.48
C ALA A 155 -18.58 12.66 10.61
N LYS A 156 -17.34 12.51 11.10
CA LYS A 156 -16.72 13.42 12.07
C LYS A 156 -16.14 14.69 11.42
N GLY A 157 -16.05 14.74 10.08
CA GLY A 157 -15.41 15.85 9.36
C GLY A 157 -13.92 16.00 9.69
N THR A 158 -13.25 14.91 10.09
CA THR A 158 -11.87 14.96 10.58
C THR A 158 -10.88 14.72 9.44
N PRO A 159 -9.96 15.67 9.16
CA PRO A 159 -8.87 15.45 8.21
C PRO A 159 -7.94 14.32 8.66
N VAL A 160 -7.46 13.53 7.71
CA VAL A 160 -6.61 12.38 7.98
C VAL A 160 -5.65 12.07 6.82
N ASP A 161 -4.44 11.66 7.17
CA ASP A 161 -3.51 11.05 6.24
C ASP A 161 -3.89 9.58 6.05
N TRP A 162 -4.46 9.26 4.90
CA TRP A 162 -4.93 7.92 4.58
C TRP A 162 -3.79 6.97 4.21
N THR A 163 -2.55 7.46 4.12
CA THR A 163 -1.37 6.63 3.86
C THR A 163 -1.21 5.54 4.92
N GLY A 164 -1.52 5.83 6.19
CA GLY A 164 -1.47 4.83 7.27
C GLY A 164 -2.45 3.67 7.07
N ALA A 165 -3.65 3.94 6.53
CA ALA A 165 -4.63 2.91 6.18
C ALA A 165 -4.16 2.07 4.98
N ALA A 166 -3.57 2.73 3.96
CA ALA A 166 -2.99 2.05 2.81
C ALA A 166 -1.84 1.12 3.21
N GLN A 167 -0.92 1.60 4.06
CA GLN A 167 0.16 0.78 4.59
C GLN A 167 -0.37 -0.44 5.35
N LEU A 168 -1.41 -0.26 6.17
CA LEU A 168 -2.00 -1.33 6.97
C LEU A 168 -2.48 -2.50 6.10
N ILE A 169 -3.25 -2.24 5.04
CA ILE A 169 -3.78 -3.31 4.19
C ILE A 169 -2.77 -3.83 3.17
N LEU A 170 -1.88 -2.99 2.63
CA LEU A 170 -0.87 -3.42 1.66
C LEU A 170 0.24 -4.26 2.30
N SER A 171 0.55 -4.04 3.58
CA SER A 171 1.54 -4.83 4.31
C SER A 171 0.99 -6.11 4.95
N ALA A 172 -0.33 -6.25 5.04
CA ALA A 172 -1.00 -7.39 5.69
C ALA A 172 -0.52 -8.75 5.14
N GLY A 173 -0.09 -9.64 6.04
CA GLY A 173 0.47 -10.96 5.68
C GLY A 173 1.91 -10.94 5.15
N GLY A 174 2.51 -9.76 4.99
CA GLY A 174 3.86 -9.57 4.47
C GLY A 174 4.90 -9.22 5.56
N PRO A 175 6.17 -9.03 5.16
CA PRO A 175 7.27 -8.77 6.11
C PRO A 175 7.13 -7.45 6.88
N ASN A 176 6.37 -6.49 6.35
CA ASN A 176 6.16 -5.17 6.96
C ASN A 176 4.89 -5.08 7.81
N ASP A 177 4.11 -6.16 7.92
CA ASP A 177 2.80 -6.16 8.60
C ASP A 177 2.90 -5.71 10.07
N GLU A 178 3.70 -6.42 10.85
CA GLU A 178 3.87 -6.15 12.28
C GLU A 178 4.49 -4.77 12.57
N PRO A 179 5.55 -4.32 11.86
CA PRO A 179 6.06 -2.96 12.00
C PRO A 179 5.00 -1.86 11.78
N VAL A 180 4.17 -1.99 10.73
CA VAL A 180 3.11 -1.01 10.41
C VAL A 180 2.04 -0.99 11.50
N ARG A 181 1.54 -2.16 11.92
CA ARG A 181 0.55 -2.28 13.00
C ARG A 181 1.05 -1.67 14.30
N ARG A 182 2.31 -1.93 14.65
CA ARG A 182 2.92 -1.42 15.88
C ARG A 182 3.12 0.09 15.83
N HIS A 183 3.49 0.65 14.68
CA HIS A 183 3.57 2.10 14.51
C HIS A 183 2.21 2.76 14.71
N LEU A 184 1.17 2.24 14.04
CA LEU A 184 -0.20 2.74 14.16
C LEU A 184 -0.71 2.66 15.62
N ALA A 185 -0.45 1.56 16.32
CA ALA A 185 -0.80 1.39 17.73
C ALA A 185 -0.09 2.40 18.65
N ARG A 186 1.21 2.65 18.43
CA ARG A 186 1.96 3.63 19.22
C ARG A 186 1.43 5.05 19.06
N ASP A 187 1.07 5.44 17.85
CA ASP A 187 0.48 6.76 17.60
C ASP A 187 -0.85 6.91 18.34
N TYR A 188 -1.74 5.92 18.21
CA TYR A 188 -3.05 5.94 18.87
C TYR A 188 -2.96 5.97 20.40
N TYR A 189 -2.30 4.97 21.02
CA TYR A 189 -2.20 4.90 22.48
C TYR A 189 -1.32 6.01 23.06
N GLY A 190 -0.29 6.44 22.32
CA GLY A 190 0.51 7.59 22.69
C GLY A 190 -0.30 8.89 22.73
N SER A 191 -1.23 9.07 21.78
CA SER A 191 -2.15 10.22 21.78
C SER A 191 -3.12 10.17 22.95
N LEU A 192 -3.71 9.01 23.26
CA LEU A 192 -4.57 8.84 24.44
C LEU A 192 -3.87 9.20 25.74
N ALA A 193 -2.67 8.65 25.98
CA ALA A 193 -1.91 8.91 27.20
C ALA A 193 -1.56 10.40 27.38
N ARG A 194 -1.22 11.11 26.28
CA ARG A 194 -0.96 12.56 26.31
C ARG A 194 -2.19 13.38 26.70
N LYS A 195 -3.40 12.89 26.42
CA LYS A 195 -4.65 13.57 26.76
C LYS A 195 -5.10 13.30 28.19
N GLU A 196 -4.92 12.09 28.69
CA GLU A 196 -5.24 11.75 30.08
C GLU A 196 -4.34 12.51 31.08
N SER A 197 -3.16 12.93 30.63
CA SER A 197 -2.21 13.71 31.43
C SER A 197 -2.47 15.23 31.45
N ARG A 198 -3.52 15.72 30.78
CA ARG A 198 -3.89 17.15 30.69
C ARG A 198 -5.16 17.43 31.48
#